data_AF-A0A4Y2SIU5-F1
#
_entry.id   AF-A0A4Y2SIU5-F1
#
_cell.length_a   1.000
_cell.length_b   1.000
_cell.length_c   1.000
_cell.angle_alpha   90.00
_cell.angle_beta   90.00
_cell.angle_gamma   90.00
#
_symmetry.space_group_name_H-M   'P 1'
#
loop_
_entity.id
_entity.type
_entity.pdbx_description
1 polymer ?
#
loop_
_entity_poly.entity_id
_entity_poly.type
_entity_poly.pdbx_seq_one_letter_code
_entity_poly.pdbx_strand_id
1 'polypeptide(L)'
;MVSRCTWDSISLKKSKLELQEEARDHFLSTVKVNEEGRFELKKLYDAYGEVFNEWKREGIIEEVPKSEIDLSCHNLPHRHVVKENRTTRIRPVFDASAKQKESPSLNDCLEKGLKLIELIPSILHRFRMNRIGVSADVRKAFLQISLYHKDKDYLRFLWYGNDEVWIEVLQALQGGIWCHE
;
A
#
# COMPACT_ATOMS: atom_id res chain seq x y z
N MET A 1 -11.95 16.60 44.54
CA MET A 1 -11.37 17.04 43.26
C MET A 1 -11.34 15.87 42.30
N VAL A 2 -12.34 15.76 41.43
CA VAL A 2 -12.36 14.81 40.31
C VAL A 2 -12.51 15.68 39.07
N SER A 3 -11.43 15.86 38.32
CA SER A 3 -11.45 16.59 37.06
C SER A 3 -12.05 15.67 35.99
N ARG A 4 -13.30 15.93 35.61
CA ARG A 4 -13.91 15.37 34.40
C ARG A 4 -13.30 16.08 33.20
N CYS A 5 -12.42 15.40 32.48
CA CYS A 5 -12.10 15.79 31.11
C CYS A 5 -13.26 15.35 30.21
N THR A 6 -14.11 16.29 29.81
CA THR A 6 -15.12 16.09 28.77
C THR A 6 -14.42 16.08 27.42
N TRP A 7 -14.47 14.94 26.73
CA TRP A 7 -14.10 14.82 25.31
C TRP A 7 -15.22 15.41 24.46
N ASP A 8 -15.36 16.74 24.48
CA ASP A 8 -16.17 17.46 23.50
C ASP A 8 -15.25 18.00 22.41
N SER A 9 -14.99 17.14 21.43
CA SER A 9 -14.51 17.55 20.12
C SER A 9 -15.20 16.67 19.10
N ILE A 10 -16.46 17.00 18.82
CA ILE A 10 -17.18 16.51 17.65
C ILE A 10 -16.37 16.99 16.44
N SER A 11 -15.50 16.12 15.93
CA SER A 11 -14.92 16.30 14.60
C SER A 11 -16.07 16.22 13.62
N LEU A 12 -16.53 17.38 13.15
CA LEU A 12 -17.48 17.48 12.05
C LEU A 12 -16.87 16.74 10.86
N LYS A 13 -17.40 15.55 10.57
CA LYS A 13 -17.00 14.77 9.39
C LYS A 13 -17.35 15.62 8.18
N LYS A 14 -16.33 16.06 7.44
CA LYS A 14 -16.51 16.75 6.16
C LYS A 14 -17.39 15.93 5.23
N SER A 15 -18.24 16.61 4.47
CA SER A 15 -19.05 15.96 3.45
C SER A 15 -18.16 15.42 2.33
N LYS A 16 -18.67 14.43 1.58
CA LYS A 16 -17.95 13.84 0.44
C LYS A 16 -17.59 14.91 -0.61
N LEU A 17 -18.47 15.89 -0.81
CA LEU A 17 -18.27 17.00 -1.75
C LEU A 17 -17.14 17.92 -1.31
N GLU A 18 -17.11 18.34 -0.04
CA GLU A 18 -16.03 19.19 0.49
C GLU A 18 -14.66 18.48 0.40
N LEU A 19 -14.61 17.18 0.70
CA LEU A 19 -13.39 16.39 0.54
C LEU A 19 -12.94 16.29 -0.92
N GLN A 20 -13.89 16.19 -1.87
CA GLN A 20 -13.59 16.16 -3.30
C GLN A 20 -13.09 17.52 -3.81
N GLU A 21 -13.67 18.62 -3.33
CA GLU A 21 -13.23 19.97 -3.69
C GLU A 21 -11.84 20.27 -3.11
N GLU A 22 -11.59 19.95 -1.85
CA GLU A 22 -10.25 20.10 -1.26
C GLU A 22 -9.20 19.25 -1.97
N ALA A 23 -9.55 18.00 -2.32
CA ALA A 23 -8.66 17.13 -3.08
C ALA A 23 -8.39 17.68 -4.49
N ARG A 24 -9.41 18.23 -5.16
CA ARG A 24 -9.29 18.89 -6.47
C ARG A 24 -8.39 20.11 -6.39
N ASP A 25 -8.61 20.99 -5.43
CA ASP A 25 -7.88 22.25 -5.30
C ASP A 25 -6.41 21.99 -4.89
N HIS A 26 -6.19 21.02 -4.01
CA HIS A 26 -4.84 20.50 -3.72
C HIS A 26 -4.18 19.91 -4.98
N PHE A 27 -4.91 19.12 -5.76
CA PHE A 27 -4.38 18.54 -7.01
C PHE A 27 -4.00 19.63 -8.03
N LEU A 28 -4.88 20.60 -8.28
CA LEU A 28 -4.64 21.68 -9.23
C LEU A 28 -3.49 22.61 -8.81
N SER A 29 -3.29 22.81 -7.51
CA SER A 29 -2.17 23.62 -7.00
C SER A 29 -0.82 22.90 -7.02
N THR A 30 -0.83 21.57 -6.99
CA THR A 30 0.40 20.76 -6.91
C THR A 30 0.91 20.32 -8.29
N VAL A 31 0.01 20.20 -9.28
CA VAL A 31 0.33 19.64 -10.60
C VAL A 31 0.56 20.75 -11.62
N LYS A 32 1.69 20.69 -12.34
CA LYS A 32 2.00 21.59 -13.46
C LYS A 32 1.43 21.03 -14.75
N VAL A 33 1.06 21.88 -15.70
CA VAL A 33 0.55 21.50 -17.02
C VAL A 33 1.52 22.01 -18.07
N ASN A 34 1.88 21.17 -19.05
CA ASN A 34 2.76 21.53 -20.16
C ASN A 34 1.98 22.30 -21.26
N GLU A 35 2.70 22.76 -22.28
CA GLU A 35 2.12 23.53 -23.40
C GLU A 35 1.06 22.75 -24.21
N GLU A 36 1.05 21.43 -24.13
CA GLU A 36 0.07 20.54 -24.78
C GLU A 36 -1.19 20.29 -23.92
N GLY A 37 -1.30 20.93 -22.75
CA GLY A 37 -2.42 20.71 -21.83
C GLY A 37 -2.33 19.40 -21.03
N ARG A 38 -1.17 18.73 -21.02
CA ARG A 38 -0.93 17.50 -20.24
C ARG A 38 -0.25 17.83 -18.91
N PHE A 39 -0.59 17.10 -17.86
CA PHE A 39 0.08 17.24 -16.57
C PHE A 39 1.57 16.85 -16.66
N GLU A 40 2.48 17.72 -16.20
CA GLU A 40 3.91 17.46 -16.04
C GLU A 40 4.17 16.57 -14.82
N LEU A 41 3.89 15.28 -14.96
CA LEU A 41 4.20 14.26 -13.95
C LEU A 41 5.36 13.34 -14.36
N LYS A 42 5.97 13.59 -15.52
CA LYS A 42 6.85 12.66 -16.26
C LYS A 42 7.93 12.04 -15.37
N LYS A 43 8.70 12.85 -14.63
CA LYS A 43 9.82 12.33 -13.81
C LYS A 43 9.39 11.40 -12.66
N LEU A 44 8.28 11.70 -11.99
CA LEU A 44 7.83 10.89 -10.84
C LEU A 44 7.07 9.66 -11.30
N TYR A 45 6.29 9.80 -12.37
CA TYR A 45 5.57 8.72 -13.01
C TYR A 45 6.52 7.66 -13.58
N ASP A 46 7.52 8.08 -14.36
CA ASP A 46 8.53 7.19 -14.93
C ASP A 46 9.30 6.47 -13.81
N ALA A 47 9.74 7.21 -12.79
CA ALA A 47 10.44 6.63 -11.65
C ALA A 47 9.56 5.69 -10.81
N TYR A 48 8.25 5.89 -10.79
CA TYR A 48 7.30 4.97 -10.15
C TYR A 48 7.09 3.71 -10.98
N GLY A 49 6.98 3.85 -12.30
CA GLY A 49 6.93 2.72 -13.24
C GLY A 49 8.18 1.84 -13.19
N GLU A 50 9.36 2.44 -13.01
CA GLU A 50 10.60 1.69 -12.82
C GLU A 50 10.58 0.78 -11.59
N VAL A 51 9.84 1.14 -10.53
CA VAL A 51 9.66 0.25 -9.37
C VAL A 51 8.88 -0.99 -9.76
N PHE A 52 7.80 -0.84 -10.54
CA PHE A 52 7.03 -1.99 -11.01
C PHE A 52 7.79 -2.82 -12.04
N ASN A 53 8.60 -2.19 -12.90
CA ASN A 53 9.51 -2.91 -13.79
C ASN A 53 10.54 -3.75 -13.01
N GLU A 54 11.09 -3.22 -11.91
CA GLU A 54 11.94 -3.99 -10.99
C GLU A 54 11.17 -5.15 -10.35
N TRP A 55 9.93 -4.91 -9.90
CA TRP A 55 9.11 -5.96 -9.28
C TRP A 55 8.73 -7.07 -10.25
N LYS A 56 8.46 -6.76 -11.52
CA LYS A 56 8.28 -7.76 -12.58
C LYS A 56 9.53 -8.63 -12.76
N ARG A 57 10.71 -7.99 -12.84
CA ARG A 57 12.00 -8.72 -12.96
C ARG A 57 12.30 -9.60 -11.76
N GLU A 58 11.91 -9.18 -10.56
CA GLU A 58 12.07 -9.95 -9.32
C GLU A 58 10.96 -11.01 -9.12
N GLY A 59 9.94 -11.08 -9.98
CA GLY A 59 8.81 -12.01 -9.84
C GLY A 59 7.87 -11.67 -8.69
N ILE A 60 7.86 -10.42 -8.22
CA ILE A 60 6.98 -9.94 -7.15
C ILE A 60 5.58 -9.63 -7.69
N ILE A 61 5.48 -9.26 -8.97
CA ILE A 61 4.22 -9.05 -9.68
C ILE A 61 4.23 -9.78 -11.01
N GLU A 62 3.05 -10.18 -11.48
CA GLU A 62 2.83 -10.74 -12.81
C GLU A 62 1.63 -10.07 -13.48
N GLU A 63 1.63 -10.04 -14.81
CA GLU A 63 0.48 -9.58 -15.58
C GLU A 63 -0.63 -10.63 -15.53
N VAL A 64 -1.86 -10.19 -15.28
CA VAL A 64 -3.03 -11.07 -15.27
C VAL A 64 -3.34 -11.51 -16.70
N PRO A 65 -3.50 -12.81 -16.99
CA PRO A 65 -3.85 -13.28 -18.32
C PRO A 65 -5.13 -12.64 -18.84
N LYS A 66 -5.16 -12.30 -20.14
CA LYS A 66 -6.35 -11.67 -20.78
C LYS A 66 -7.64 -12.49 -20.60
N SER A 67 -7.53 -13.81 -20.49
CA SER A 67 -8.65 -14.72 -20.21
C SER A 67 -9.21 -14.62 -18.79
N GLU A 68 -8.47 -14.02 -17.87
CA GLU A 68 -8.77 -13.98 -16.44
C GLU A 68 -9.16 -12.57 -15.94
N ILE A 69 -9.15 -11.58 -16.84
CA ILE A 69 -9.48 -10.18 -16.53
C ILE A 69 -10.90 -10.06 -15.96
N ASP A 70 -11.86 -10.77 -16.58
CA ASP A 70 -13.28 -10.71 -16.22
C ASP A 70 -13.68 -11.65 -15.07
N LEU A 71 -12.72 -12.35 -14.46
CA LEU A 71 -12.97 -13.20 -13.30
C LEU A 71 -13.20 -12.35 -12.04
N SER A 72 -13.95 -12.93 -11.10
CA SER A 72 -14.20 -12.33 -9.78
C SER A 72 -12.87 -12.03 -9.08
N CYS A 73 -12.56 -10.74 -8.92
CA CYS A 73 -11.32 -10.26 -8.34
C CYS A 73 -11.52 -8.99 -7.52
N HIS A 74 -10.48 -8.55 -6.82
CA HIS A 74 -10.44 -7.27 -6.14
C HIS A 74 -9.20 -6.48 -6.56
N ASN A 75 -9.42 -5.21 -6.91
CA ASN A 75 -8.35 -4.30 -7.32
C ASN A 75 -7.99 -3.37 -6.17
N LEU A 76 -6.73 -3.39 -5.76
CA LEU A 76 -6.17 -2.52 -4.75
C LEU A 76 -5.80 -1.17 -5.35
N PRO A 77 -6.40 -0.07 -4.87
CA PRO A 77 -5.88 1.26 -5.14
C PRO A 77 -4.46 1.36 -4.62
N HIS A 78 -3.59 2.02 -5.37
CA HIS A 78 -2.22 2.26 -4.94
C HIS A 78 -1.79 3.69 -5.23
N ARG A 79 -0.79 4.14 -4.47
CA ARG A 79 -0.16 5.44 -4.66
C ARG A 79 1.33 5.36 -4.36
N HIS A 80 2.07 6.28 -4.93
CA HIS A 80 3.48 6.46 -4.59
C HIS A 80 3.61 7.21 -3.26
N VAL A 81 4.59 6.81 -2.46
CA VAL A 81 5.08 7.62 -1.33
C VAL A 81 6.57 7.88 -1.56
N VAL A 82 6.94 9.15 -1.61
CA VAL A 82 8.34 9.59 -1.70
C VAL A 82 8.90 9.71 -0.30
N LYS A 83 10.03 9.05 -0.04
CA LYS A 83 10.80 9.25 1.20
C LYS A 83 12.13 9.88 0.86
N GLU A 84 12.32 11.11 1.34
CA GLU A 84 13.61 11.79 1.27
C GLU A 84 14.64 11.01 2.10
N ASN A 85 15.87 10.89 1.59
CA ASN A 85 17.01 10.25 2.27
C ASN A 85 16.91 8.73 2.54
N ARG A 86 16.26 7.96 1.65
CA ARG A 86 16.28 6.48 1.68
C ARG A 86 16.83 5.91 0.37
N THR A 87 17.41 4.70 0.45
CA THR A 87 17.91 3.94 -0.72
C THR A 87 16.79 3.63 -1.72
N THR A 88 15.57 3.39 -1.24
CA THR A 88 14.35 3.31 -2.07
C THR A 88 13.59 4.63 -1.96
N ARG A 89 13.78 5.52 -2.93
CA ARG A 89 13.19 6.87 -2.96
C ARG A 89 11.67 6.85 -3.08
N ILE A 90 11.13 5.90 -3.84
CA ILE A 90 9.69 5.76 -4.13
C ILE A 90 9.22 4.39 -3.65
N ARG A 91 8.07 4.34 -2.98
CA ARG A 91 7.44 3.09 -2.54
C ARG A 91 5.98 3.05 -2.97
N PRO A 92 5.53 1.97 -3.64
CA PRO A 92 4.10 1.69 -3.81
C PRO A 92 3.47 1.44 -2.43
N VAL A 93 2.34 2.10 -2.17
CA VAL A 93 1.49 1.84 -1.01
C VAL A 93 0.13 1.43 -1.54
N PHE A 94 -0.31 0.23 -1.18
CA PHE A 94 -1.62 -0.31 -1.51
C PHE A 94 -2.60 -0.02 -0.38
N ASP A 95 -3.81 0.43 -0.74
CA ASP A 95 -4.87 0.71 0.22
C ASP A 95 -5.86 -0.46 0.28
N ALA A 96 -5.60 -1.39 1.20
CA ALA A 96 -6.50 -2.51 1.48
C ALA A 96 -7.70 -2.12 2.37
N SER A 97 -7.78 -0.88 2.83
CA SER A 97 -8.92 -0.34 3.58
C SER A 97 -9.96 0.37 2.69
N ALA A 98 -9.59 0.61 1.42
CA ALA A 98 -10.49 1.15 0.43
C ALA A 98 -11.70 0.22 0.25
N LYS A 99 -12.90 0.82 0.24
CA LYS A 99 -14.17 0.08 0.08
C LYS A 99 -15.18 0.88 -0.71
N GLN A 100 -16.01 0.16 -1.43
CA GLN A 100 -17.20 0.72 -2.06
C GLN A 100 -18.28 0.97 -1.00
N LYS A 101 -19.26 1.82 -1.33
CA LYS A 101 -20.40 2.06 -0.46
C LYS A 101 -21.13 0.74 -0.23
N GLU A 102 -21.39 0.41 1.02
CA GLU A 102 -22.09 -0.83 1.43
C GLU A 102 -21.31 -2.14 1.18
N SER A 103 -20.01 -2.07 0.83
CA SER A 103 -19.13 -3.24 0.70
C SER A 103 -18.04 -3.28 1.80
N PRO A 104 -17.59 -4.46 2.24
CA PRO A 104 -16.42 -4.57 3.12
C PRO A 104 -15.13 -4.20 2.37
N SER A 105 -14.11 -3.75 3.11
CA SER A 105 -12.75 -3.62 2.58
C SER A 105 -12.05 -4.98 2.56
N LEU A 106 -10.91 -5.09 1.86
CA LEU A 106 -10.11 -6.31 1.91
C LEU A 106 -9.72 -6.66 3.36
N ASN A 107 -9.30 -5.68 4.15
CA ASN A 107 -8.94 -5.90 5.55
C ASN A 107 -10.10 -6.40 6.42
N ASP A 108 -11.36 -6.04 6.10
CA ASP A 108 -12.55 -6.51 6.82
C ASP A 108 -12.85 -7.99 6.52
N CYS A 109 -12.36 -8.50 5.39
CA CYS A 109 -12.57 -9.88 4.94
C CYS A 109 -11.46 -10.84 5.38
N LEU A 110 -10.35 -10.34 5.93
CA LEU A 110 -9.21 -11.17 6.33
C LEU A 110 -9.39 -11.71 7.76
N GLU A 111 -9.25 -13.03 7.92
CA GLU A 111 -9.30 -13.68 9.23
C GLU A 111 -8.05 -13.35 10.06
N LYS A 112 -8.24 -12.96 11.32
CA LYS A 112 -7.12 -12.69 12.23
C LYS A 112 -6.43 -14.01 12.59
N GLY A 113 -5.21 -14.17 12.09
CA GLY A 113 -4.32 -15.24 12.54
C GLY A 113 -3.85 -15.06 14.00
N LEU A 114 -3.15 -16.07 14.50
CA LEU A 114 -2.51 -16.00 15.81
C LEU A 114 -1.44 -14.89 15.85
N LYS A 115 -1.37 -14.16 16.97
CA LYS A 115 -0.31 -13.17 17.21
C LYS A 115 0.98 -13.90 17.58
N LEU A 116 1.80 -14.20 16.57
CA LEU A 116 3.10 -14.87 16.74
C LEU A 116 4.25 -13.93 17.10
N ILE A 117 3.99 -12.62 17.21
CA ILE A 117 5.01 -11.63 17.56
C ILE A 117 5.33 -11.75 19.05
N GLU A 118 6.56 -12.16 19.36
CA GLU A 118 7.07 -12.16 20.72
C GLU A 118 7.19 -10.74 21.28
N LEU A 119 7.06 -10.61 22.60
CA LEU A 119 7.23 -9.34 23.29
C LEU A 119 8.65 -8.80 23.10
N ILE A 120 8.77 -7.56 22.63
CA ILE A 120 10.05 -6.88 22.42
C ILE A 120 10.96 -6.95 23.67
N PRO A 121 10.46 -6.72 24.92
CA PRO A 121 11.28 -6.88 26.12
C PRO A 121 11.90 -8.28 26.26
N SER A 122 11.17 -9.33 25.92
CA SER A 122 11.66 -10.72 25.99
C SER A 122 12.77 -10.96 24.96
N ILE A 123 12.60 -10.45 23.74
CA ILE A 123 13.63 -10.53 22.68
C ILE A 123 14.90 -9.78 23.12
N LEU A 124 14.76 -8.54 23.63
CA LEU A 124 15.88 -7.72 24.08
C LEU A 124 16.60 -8.32 25.29
N HIS A 125 15.87 -8.95 26.21
CA HIS A 125 16.47 -9.64 27.34
C HIS A 125 17.39 -10.78 26.87
N ARG A 126 16.88 -11.68 26.01
CA ARG A 126 17.68 -12.78 25.44
C ARG A 126 18.86 -12.28 24.62
N PHE A 127 18.68 -11.22 23.83
CA PHE A 127 19.76 -10.61 23.03
C PHE A 127 20.93 -10.12 23.90
N ARG A 128 20.65 -9.65 25.13
CA ARG A 128 21.67 -9.15 26.07
C ARG A 128 22.31 -10.21 26.96
N MET A 129 21.82 -11.46 26.96
CA MET A 129 22.36 -12.53 27.82
C MET A 129 23.77 -12.99 27.40
N ASN A 130 24.14 -12.77 26.13
CA ASN A 130 25.43 -13.19 25.59
C ASN A 130 26.35 -12.00 25.35
N ARG A 131 27.66 -12.25 25.38
CA ARG A 131 28.69 -11.22 25.18
C ARG A 131 28.66 -10.55 23.80
N ILE A 132 28.17 -11.28 22.79
CA ILE A 132 28.15 -10.83 21.39
C ILE A 132 26.73 -11.01 20.86
N GLY A 133 26.14 -9.92 20.35
CA GLY A 133 24.86 -9.93 19.65
C GLY A 133 25.05 -9.63 18.17
N VAL A 134 24.30 -10.32 17.31
CA VAL A 134 24.28 -10.10 15.87
C VAL A 134 22.87 -9.69 15.46
N SER A 135 22.77 -8.59 14.70
CA SER A 135 21.52 -8.11 14.13
C SER A 135 21.68 -7.89 12.64
N ALA A 136 20.68 -8.28 11.85
CA ALA A 136 20.62 -8.03 10.42
C ALA A 136 19.21 -7.59 10.03
N ASP A 137 19.12 -6.78 8.98
CA ASP A 137 17.85 -6.39 8.35
C ASP A 137 17.62 -7.26 7.11
N VAL A 138 16.44 -7.89 7.02
CA VAL A 138 16.03 -8.65 5.85
C VAL A 138 15.36 -7.71 4.86
N ARG A 139 16.10 -7.36 3.80
CA ARG A 139 15.59 -6.51 2.73
C ARG A 139 14.32 -7.14 2.13
N LYS A 140 13.26 -6.33 1.99
CA LYS A 140 11.98 -6.73 1.37
C LYS A 140 11.36 -8.00 2.00
N ALA A 141 11.48 -8.19 3.33
CA ALA A 141 11.04 -9.41 4.03
C ALA A 141 9.63 -9.91 3.67
N PHE A 142 8.63 -9.02 3.62
CA PHE A 142 7.26 -9.41 3.25
C PHE A 142 7.15 -9.96 1.82
N LEU A 143 7.96 -9.43 0.89
CA LEU A 143 7.97 -9.86 -0.51
C LEU A 143 8.61 -11.24 -0.70
N GLN A 144 9.22 -11.81 0.35
CA GLN A 144 9.75 -13.17 0.35
C GLN A 144 8.68 -14.21 0.75
N ILE A 145 7.48 -13.78 1.15
CA ILE A 145 6.37 -14.65 1.54
C ILE A 145 5.41 -14.76 0.37
N SER A 146 5.40 -15.92 -0.30
CA SER A 146 4.52 -16.20 -1.43
C SER A 146 3.06 -16.34 -0.99
N LEU A 147 2.15 -15.87 -1.83
CA LEU A 147 0.71 -16.00 -1.62
C LEU A 147 0.16 -17.30 -2.20
N TYR A 148 -0.88 -17.82 -1.56
CA TYR A 148 -1.63 -18.95 -2.10
C TYR A 148 -2.33 -18.52 -3.39
N HIS A 149 -2.37 -19.42 -4.38
CA HIS A 149 -2.81 -19.07 -5.74
C HIS A 149 -4.21 -18.44 -5.77
N LYS A 150 -5.15 -18.93 -4.95
CA LYS A 150 -6.52 -18.41 -4.88
C LYS A 150 -6.63 -17.02 -4.25
N ASP A 151 -5.63 -16.62 -3.45
CA ASP A 151 -5.67 -15.35 -2.72
C ASP A 151 -5.07 -14.21 -3.54
N LYS A 152 -4.29 -14.54 -4.58
CA LYS A 152 -3.64 -13.56 -5.46
C LYS A 152 -4.66 -12.64 -6.13
N ASP A 153 -5.82 -13.16 -6.52
CA ASP A 153 -6.86 -12.40 -7.21
C ASP A 153 -7.47 -11.26 -6.38
N TYR A 154 -7.22 -11.24 -5.07
CA TYR A 154 -7.63 -10.14 -4.20
C TYR A 154 -6.61 -8.99 -4.12
N LEU A 155 -5.42 -9.22 -4.66
CA LEU A 155 -4.28 -8.30 -4.65
C LEU A 155 -3.92 -7.80 -6.06
N ARG A 156 -4.89 -7.80 -6.98
CA ARG A 156 -4.72 -7.19 -8.31
C ARG A 156 -4.61 -5.67 -8.18
N PHE A 157 -3.94 -5.02 -9.12
CA PHE A 157 -3.90 -3.57 -9.22
C PHE A 157 -3.71 -3.12 -10.67
N LEU A 158 -4.07 -1.86 -10.94
CA LEU A 158 -4.04 -1.28 -12.28
C LEU A 158 -2.79 -0.42 -12.45
N TRP A 159 -1.99 -0.70 -13.48
CA TRP A 159 -0.89 0.16 -13.88
C TRP A 159 -1.16 0.76 -15.26
N TYR A 160 -1.18 2.08 -15.37
CA TYR A 160 -1.18 2.75 -16.67
C TYR A 160 0.28 2.95 -17.10
N GLY A 161 0.62 2.75 -18.37
CA GLY A 161 1.95 3.01 -18.90
C GLY A 161 2.01 2.80 -20.40
N ASN A 162 2.79 3.62 -21.12
CA ASN A 162 2.88 3.60 -22.59
C ASN A 162 1.52 3.73 -23.29
N ASP A 163 0.63 4.56 -22.75
CA ASP A 163 -0.75 4.73 -23.23
C ASP A 163 -1.62 3.46 -23.17
N GLU A 164 -1.20 2.46 -22.41
CA GLU A 164 -1.92 1.20 -22.18
C GLU A 164 -2.20 0.97 -20.68
N VAL A 165 -3.28 0.26 -20.38
CA VAL A 165 -3.65 -0.15 -19.01
C VAL A 165 -3.33 -1.63 -18.83
N TRP A 166 -2.55 -1.93 -17.81
CA TRP A 166 -2.13 -3.27 -17.41
C TRP A 166 -2.81 -3.64 -16.10
N ILE A 167 -3.24 -4.90 -15.98
CA ILE A 167 -3.69 -5.46 -14.70
C ILE A 167 -2.59 -6.38 -14.20
N GLU A 168 -2.04 -6.04 -13.06
CA GLU A 168 -0.94 -6.75 -12.43
C GLU A 168 -1.41 -7.38 -11.12
N VAL A 169 -0.81 -8.48 -10.71
CA VAL A 169 -1.15 -9.17 -9.47
C VAL A 169 0.08 -9.45 -8.63
N LEU A 170 -0.03 -9.14 -7.33
CA LEU A 170 1.04 -9.37 -6.35
C LEU A 170 1.20 -10.87 -6.09
N GLN A 171 2.45 -11.35 -6.20
CA GLN A 171 2.82 -12.74 -5.91
C GLN A 171 3.18 -12.97 -4.44
N ALA A 172 3.47 -11.90 -3.73
CA ALA A 172 3.97 -11.92 -2.37
C ALA A 172 3.25 -10.93 -1.47
N LEU A 173 3.31 -11.19 -0.16
CA LEU A 173 2.67 -10.37 0.85
C LEU A 173 3.20 -8.93 0.83
N GLN A 174 2.31 -7.95 0.85
CA GLN A 174 2.68 -6.54 0.98
C GLN A 174 2.51 -6.07 2.42
N GLY A 175 3.50 -5.30 2.91
CA GLY A 175 3.39 -4.64 4.20
C GLY A 175 2.29 -3.57 4.15
N GLY A 176 1.38 -3.57 5.13
CA GLY A 176 0.24 -2.64 5.14
C GLY A 176 -1.12 -3.30 4.92
N ILE A 177 -1.14 -4.54 4.41
CA ILE A 177 -2.34 -5.37 4.35
C ILE A 177 -2.43 -6.12 5.67
N TRP A 178 -3.42 -5.77 6.49
CA TRP A 178 -3.53 -6.26 7.87
C TRP A 178 -4.96 -6.71 8.11
N CYS A 179 -5.11 -7.84 8.82
CA CYS A 179 -6.36 -8.10 9.53
C CYS A 179 -6.49 -7.02 10.61
N HIS A 180 -7.57 -6.24 10.62
CA HIS A 180 -7.82 -5.26 11.69
C HIS A 180 -7.83 -5.94 13.06
N GLU A 181 -7.23 -5.35 14.11
CA GLU A 181 -7.30 -5.83 15.51
C GLU A 181 -8.70 -5.73 16.12
#